data_AF-A0A348V223-F1
#
_entry.id   AF-A0A348V223-F1
#
_cell.length_a   1.000
_cell.length_b   1.000
_cell.length_c   1.000
_cell.angle_alpha   90.00
_cell.angle_beta   90.00
_cell.angle_gamma   90.00
#
_symmetry.space_group_name_H-M   'P 1'
#
loop_
_entity.id
_entity.type
_entity.pdbx_description
1 polymer ?
#
loop_
_entity_poly.entity_id
_entity_poly.type
_entity_poly.pdbx_seq_one_letter_code
_entity_poly.pdbx_strand_id
1 'polypeptide(L)' 'MTEEQQQKLQIPDRLPVLLLRDVVIFPYMIAPLYVGREKSKAAIDHSLSTNRMILL' A
#
# COMPACT_ATOMS: atom_id res chain seq x y z
N MET A 1 -20.42 26.35 6.10
CA MET A 1 -20.17 25.71 4.80
C MET A 1 -18.84 25.01 4.95
N THR A 2 -18.85 23.71 4.70
CA THR A 2 -17.99 22.68 5.30
C THR A 2 -16.51 22.93 5.08
N GLU A 3 -15.75 22.96 6.17
CA GLU A 3 -14.29 22.89 6.14
C GLU A 3 -13.91 21.49 5.63
N GLU A 4 -13.56 21.39 4.35
CA GLU A 4 -12.80 20.26 3.82
C GLU A 4 -11.41 20.30 4.46
N GLN A 5 -11.32 19.80 5.70
CA GLN A 5 -10.04 19.46 6.31
C GLN A 5 -9.44 18.37 5.44
N GLN A 6 -8.62 18.77 4.46
CA GLN A 6 -7.68 17.92 3.76
C GLN A 6 -6.90 17.17 4.83
N GLN A 7 -7.37 15.97 5.17
CA GLN A 7 -6.64 15.01 5.95
C GLN A 7 -5.42 14.69 5.08
N LYS A 8 -4.34 15.44 5.31
CA LYS A 8 -3.04 15.16 4.71
C LYS A 8 -2.78 13.70 5.03
N LEU A 9 -2.83 12.85 4.00
CA LEU A 9 -2.43 11.47 4.12
C LEU A 9 -1.01 11.52 4.71
N GLN A 10 -0.86 11.12 5.97
CA GLN A 10 0.44 11.08 6.60
C GLN A 10 1.15 9.84 6.07
N ILE A 11 1.74 9.99 4.89
CA ILE A 11 2.53 8.94 4.25
C ILE A 11 3.83 8.82 5.05
N PRO A 12 4.15 7.65 5.62
CA PRO A 12 5.40 7.47 6.36
C PRO A 12 6.60 7.61 5.42
N ASP A 13 7.71 8.12 5.93
CA ASP A 13 8.95 8.34 5.17
C ASP A 13 9.52 7.04 4.55
N ARG A 14 9.12 5.89 5.09
CA ARG A 14 9.51 4.56 4.59
C ARG A 14 8.26 3.71 4.41
N LEU A 15 8.06 3.25 3.18
CA LEU A 15 7.01 2.31 2.82
C LEU A 15 7.62 1.01 2.28
N PRO A 16 7.07 -0.15 2.69
CA PRO A 16 7.39 -1.39 2.01
C PRO A 16 6.88 -1.34 0.56
N VAL A 17 7.68 -1.86 -0.37
CA VAL A 17 7.33 -1.93 -1.80
C VAL A 17 7.00 -3.36 -2.20
N LEU A 18 5.88 -3.54 -2.90
CA LEU A 18 5.43 -4.81 -3.44
C LEU A 18 5.51 -4.74 -4.96
N LEU A 19 6.51 -5.41 -5.52
CA LEU A 19 6.67 -5.46 -6.97
C LEU A 19 5.54 -6.25 -7.62
N LEU A 20 4.66 -5.55 -8.32
CA LEU A 20 3.67 -6.15 -9.20
C LEU A 20 4.26 -6.38 -10.59
N ARG A 21 3.90 -7.51 -11.21
CA ARG A 21 4.27 -7.81 -12.60
C ARG A 21 2.99 -7.74 -13.44
N ASP A 22 3.04 -6.97 -14.52
CA ASP A 22 2.01 -6.90 -15.56
C ASP A 22 0.66 -6.28 -15.13
N VAL A 23 0.59 -5.56 -14.01
CA VAL A 23 -0.65 -4.90 -13.55
C VAL A 23 -0.43 -3.46 -13.14
N VAL A 24 -1.43 -2.62 -13.39
CA VAL A 24 -1.51 -1.22 -12.93
C VAL A 24 -2.77 -1.10 -12.09
N ILE A 25 -2.62 -0.59 -10.86
CA ILE A 25 -3.73 -0.41 -9.91
C ILE A 25 -4.04 1.08 -9.79
N PHE A 26 -5.30 1.44 -9.91
CA PHE A 26 -5.81 2.79 -9.64
C PHE A 26 -6.54 2.84 -8.29
N PRO A 27 -6.66 4.04 -7.69
CA PRO A 27 -7.47 4.22 -6.48
C PRO A 27 -8.88 3.61 -6.61
N TYR A 28 -9.43 3.13 -5.50
CA TYR A 28 -10.75 2.49 -5.42
C TYR A 28 -10.89 1.13 -6.11
N MET A 29 -9.81 0.56 -6.64
CA MET A 29 -9.79 -0.81 -7.16
C MET A 29 -9.57 -1.83 -6.04
N ILE A 30 -10.29 -2.94 -6.10
CA ILE A 30 -10.06 -4.12 -5.26
C ILE A 30 -9.58 -5.25 -6.18
N ALA A 31 -8.35 -5.70 -5.98
CA ALA A 31 -7.74 -6.77 -6.77
C ALA A 31 -7.12 -7.83 -5.85
N PRO A 32 -7.39 -9.13 -6.07
CA PRO A 32 -6.66 -10.19 -5.38
C PRO A 32 -5.23 -10.28 -5.95
N LEU A 33 -4.23 -10.22 -5.08
CA LEU A 33 -2.82 -10.34 -5.47
C LEU A 33 -2.23 -11.64 -4.93
N TYR A 34 -1.51 -12.37 -5.79
CA TYR A 34 -0.77 -13.57 -5.39
C TYR A 34 0.68 -13.22 -5.10
N VAL A 35 1.08 -13.35 -3.83
CA VAL A 35 2.43 -12.98 -3.39
C VAL A 35 3.23 -14.22 -3.02
N GLY A 36 4.11 -14.65 -3.93
CA GLY A 36 4.91 -15.88 -3.76
C GLY A 36 6.34 -15.66 -3.26
N ARG A 37 6.89 -14.45 -3.38
CA ARG A 37 8.31 -14.19 -3.06
C ARG A 37 8.45 -13.84 -1.58
N GLU A 38 9.43 -14.44 -0.91
CA GLU A 38 9.69 -14.21 0.52
C GLU A 38 9.88 -12.72 0.87
N LYS A 39 10.59 -11.96 0.01
CA LYS A 39 10.76 -10.51 0.18
C LYS A 39 9.44 -9.73 0.11
N SER A 40 8.53 -10.17 -0.74
CA SER A 40 7.22 -9.54 -0.92
C SER A 40 6.27 -9.88 0.23
N LYS A 41 6.36 -11.09 0.79
CA LYS A 41 5.64 -11.46 2.02
C LYS A 41 6.11 -10.63 3.21
N ALA A 42 7.41 -10.51 3.41
CA ALA A 42 7.97 -9.68 4.48
C ALA A 42 7.56 -8.20 4.36
N ALA A 43 7.47 -7.68 3.14
CA ALA A 43 6.98 -6.32 2.87
C ALA A 43 5.50 -6.16 3.28
N ILE A 44 4.67 -7.16 3.01
CA ILE A 44 3.26 -7.19 3.45
C ILE A 44 3.16 -7.26 4.97
N ASP A 45 3.89 -8.17 5.61
CA ASP A 45 3.86 -8.33 7.07
C ASP A 45 4.28 -7.04 7.78
N HIS A 46 5.31 -6.36 7.26
CA HIS A 46 5.74 -5.04 7.77
C HIS A 46 4.68 -3.94 7.53
N SER A 47 3.99 -3.97 6.39
CA SER A 47 2.90 -3.02 6.12
C SER A 47 1.74 -3.22 7.11
N LEU A 48 1.34 -4.47 7.33
CA LEU A 48 0.23 -4.84 8.21
C LEU A 48 0.50 -4.48 9.67
N SER A 49 1.76 -4.53 10.12
CA SER A 49 2.16 -4.17 11.49
C SER A 49 2.35 -2.68 11.75
N THR A 50 2.44 -1.86 10.69
CA THR A 50 2.65 -0.41 10.78
C THR A 50 1.37 0.34 10.45
N ASN A 51 1.35 1.09 9.33
CA ASN A 51 0.24 1.97 8.96
C ASN A 51 -0.70 1.33 7.92
N ARG A 52 -0.57 0.03 7.64
CA ARG A 52 -1.31 -0.69 6.58
C ARG A 52 -1.20 -0.02 5.21
N MET A 53 -0.08 0.65 4.96
CA MET A 53 0.24 1.27 3.68
C MET A 53 1.36 0.50 3.01
N ILE A 54 1.19 0.21 1.73
CA ILE A 54 2.16 -0.47 0.88
C ILE A 54 2.24 0.28 -0.44
N LEU A 55 3.44 0.38 -0.99
CA LEU A 55 3.66 0.90 -2.33
C LEU A 55 3.60 -0.27 -3.32
N LEU A 56 2.73 -0.17 -4.32
CA LEU A 56 2.55 -1.18 -5.38
C LEU A 56 3.34 -0.81 -6.63
#